data_AF-A0A2V8MC77-F1
#
_entry.id   AF-A0A2V8MC77-F1
#
_cell.length_a   1.000
_cell.length_b   1.000
_cell.length_c   1.000
_cell.angle_alpha   90.00
_cell.angle_beta   90.00
_cell.angle_gamma   90.00
#
_symmetry.space_group_name_H-M   'P 1'
#
loop_
_entity.id
_entity.type
_entity.pdbx_description
1 polymer ?
#
loop_
_entity_poly.entity_id
_entity_poly.type
_entity_poly.pdbx_seq_one_letter_code
_entity_poly.pdbx_strand_id
1 'polypeptide(L)'
;ISDFDNAIKLEPRMAWAYQGRGIARTALNDLEAAMVDFSRALELDPKLLNAYLNRGLVLLLQGKDSEAAKDFARVLTLKPESKTELERRSELAKNLRSNKY
;
A
#
# COMPACT_ATOMS: atom_id res chain seq x y z
N ILE A 1 7.50 -12.09 -14.53
CA ILE A 1 7.65 -12.95 -13.32
C ILE A 1 9.08 -13.50 -13.22
N SER A 2 9.59 -14.17 -14.25
CA SER A 2 10.96 -14.73 -14.26
C SER A 2 12.07 -13.73 -13.86
N ASP A 3 11.96 -12.47 -14.28
CA ASP A 3 12.96 -11.44 -13.91
C ASP A 3 12.96 -11.13 -12.40
N PHE A 4 11.76 -11.09 -11.79
CA PHE A 4 11.64 -10.90 -10.34
C PHE A 4 12.11 -12.14 -9.57
N ASP A 5 11.90 -13.35 -10.11
CA ASP A 5 12.41 -14.58 -9.49
C ASP A 5 13.95 -14.59 -9.48
N ASN A 6 14.59 -14.16 -10.56
CA ASN A 6 16.03 -14.02 -10.61
C ASN A 6 16.53 -12.92 -9.66
N ALA A 7 15.86 -11.77 -9.61
CA ALA A 7 16.18 -10.70 -8.66
C ALA A 7 16.07 -11.17 -7.20
N ILE A 8 15.04 -11.95 -6.86
CA ILE A 8 14.85 -12.52 -5.52
C ILE A 8 15.91 -13.57 -5.19
N LYS A 9 16.33 -14.39 -6.16
CA LYS A 9 17.41 -15.36 -5.95
C LYS A 9 18.75 -14.67 -5.67
N LEU A 10 19.04 -13.60 -6.40
CA LEU A 10 20.26 -12.83 -6.23
C LEU A 10 20.23 -12.03 -4.92
N GLU A 11 19.11 -11.37 -4.64
CA GLU A 11 18.92 -10.55 -3.44
C GLU A 11 17.57 -10.82 -2.75
N PRO A 12 17.51 -11.81 -1.83
CA PRO A 12 16.26 -12.24 -1.19
C PRO A 12 15.61 -11.19 -0.28
N ARG A 13 16.33 -10.11 0.05
CA ARG A 13 15.85 -9.00 0.90
C ARG A 13 15.35 -7.80 0.10
N MET A 14 15.27 -7.94 -1.21
CA MET A 14 14.87 -6.88 -2.12
C MET A 14 13.35 -6.71 -2.15
N ALA A 15 12.81 -5.90 -1.23
CA ALA A 15 11.35 -5.71 -1.05
C ALA A 15 10.62 -5.35 -2.37
N TRP A 16 11.22 -4.50 -3.20
CA TRP A 16 10.64 -4.07 -4.48
C TRP A 16 10.54 -5.21 -5.51
N ALA A 17 11.40 -6.23 -5.43
CA ALA A 17 11.32 -7.39 -6.32
C ALA A 17 10.07 -8.24 -6.01
N TYR A 18 9.77 -8.45 -4.72
CA TYR A 18 8.52 -9.09 -4.31
C TYR A 18 7.30 -8.24 -4.67
N GLN A 19 7.35 -6.92 -4.46
CA GLN A 19 6.28 -6.02 -4.88
C GLN A 19 6.00 -6.13 -6.39
N GLY A 20 7.05 -6.10 -7.23
CA GLY A 20 6.93 -6.22 -8.68
C GLY A 20 6.36 -7.57 -9.11
N ARG A 21 6.79 -8.66 -8.46
CA ARG A 21 6.23 -10.01 -8.72
C ARG A 21 4.77 -10.12 -8.31
N GLY A 22 4.40 -9.52 -7.17
CA GLY A 22 3.02 -9.45 -6.71
C GLY A 22 2.11 -8.74 -7.70
N ILE A 23 2.54 -7.58 -8.24
CA ILE A 23 1.78 -6.86 -9.28
C ILE A 23 1.58 -7.73 -10.53
N ALA A 24 2.64 -8.39 -10.99
CA ALA A 24 2.55 -9.28 -12.15
C ALA A 24 1.60 -10.47 -11.90
N ARG A 25 1.58 -11.03 -10.70
CA ARG A 25 0.66 -12.11 -10.30
C ARG A 25 -0.79 -11.63 -10.20
N THR A 26 -1.03 -10.43 -9.66
CA THR A 26 -2.36 -9.81 -9.69
C THR A 26 -2.88 -9.66 -11.12
N ALA A 27 -2.04 -9.24 -12.06
CA ALA A 27 -2.41 -9.11 -13.47
C ALA A 27 -2.74 -10.46 -14.15
N LEU A 28 -2.19 -11.56 -13.62
CA LEU A 28 -2.51 -12.93 -14.05
C LEU A 28 -3.67 -13.55 -13.26
N ASN A 29 -4.34 -12.77 -12.40
CA ASN A 29 -5.40 -13.24 -11.50
C ASN A 29 -4.96 -14.31 -10.49
N ASP A 30 -3.65 -14.43 -10.23
CA ASP A 30 -3.09 -15.28 -9.16
C ASP A 30 -3.03 -14.47 -7.86
N LEU A 31 -4.22 -14.24 -7.28
CA LEU A 31 -4.42 -13.33 -6.16
C LEU A 31 -3.76 -13.86 -4.87
N GLU A 32 -3.81 -15.17 -4.64
CA GLU A 32 -3.20 -15.81 -3.48
C GLU A 32 -1.67 -15.64 -3.49
N ALA A 33 -1.01 -15.90 -4.62
CA ALA A 33 0.43 -15.72 -4.71
C ALA A 33 0.84 -14.25 -4.68
N ALA A 34 0.00 -13.34 -5.23
CA ALA A 34 0.21 -11.90 -5.10
C ALA A 34 0.17 -11.44 -3.63
N MET A 35 -0.77 -11.96 -2.83
CA MET A 35 -0.87 -11.67 -1.39
C MET A 35 0.38 -12.08 -0.62
N VAL A 36 0.95 -13.25 -0.92
CA VAL A 36 2.20 -13.72 -0.32
C VAL A 36 3.34 -12.77 -0.64
N ASP A 37 3.46 -12.37 -1.91
CA ASP A 37 4.53 -11.46 -2.35
C ASP A 37 4.42 -10.07 -1.73
N PHE A 38 3.22 -9.48 -1.69
CA PHE A 38 3.05 -8.19 -1.04
C PHE A 38 3.30 -8.26 0.46
N SER A 39 2.89 -9.35 1.12
CA SER A 39 3.17 -9.52 2.54
C SER A 39 4.66 -9.65 2.80
N ARG A 40 5.39 -10.40 1.96
CA ARG A 40 6.84 -10.50 2.05
C ARG A 40 7.54 -9.17 1.79
N ALA A 41 7.06 -8.39 0.81
CA ALA A 41 7.57 -7.05 0.56
C ALA A 41 7.42 -6.14 1.80
N LEU A 42 6.29 -6.24 2.49
CA LEU A 42 5.99 -5.45 3.70
C LEU A 42 6.73 -5.94 4.95
N GLU A 43 7.06 -7.23 5.05
CA GLU A 43 7.97 -7.74 6.08
C GLU A 43 9.39 -7.18 5.91
N LEU A 44 9.84 -7.04 4.66
CA LEU A 44 11.17 -6.53 4.33
C LEU A 44 11.24 -5.00 4.43
N ASP A 45 10.21 -4.31 3.95
CA ASP A 45 10.06 -2.86 4.07
C ASP A 45 8.63 -2.48 4.52
N PRO A 46 8.42 -2.29 5.83
CA PRO A 46 7.13 -1.87 6.39
C PRO A 46 6.70 -0.45 6.00
N LYS A 47 7.52 0.31 5.28
CA LYS A 47 7.21 1.65 4.78
C LYS A 47 6.89 1.67 3.29
N LEU A 48 6.89 0.51 2.62
CA LEU A 48 6.62 0.39 1.20
C LEU A 48 5.13 0.61 0.89
N LEU A 49 4.75 1.89 0.74
CA LEU A 49 3.36 2.32 0.54
C LEU A 49 2.67 1.61 -0.62
N ASN A 50 3.38 1.43 -1.73
CA ASN A 50 2.83 0.77 -2.91
C ASN A 50 2.50 -0.70 -2.65
N ALA A 51 3.20 -1.38 -1.74
CA ALA A 51 2.87 -2.76 -1.38
C ALA A 51 1.57 -2.81 -0.57
N TYR A 52 1.33 -1.88 0.37
CA TYR A 52 0.04 -1.76 1.06
C TYR A 52 -1.10 -1.44 0.09
N LEU A 53 -0.90 -0.49 -0.84
CA LEU A 53 -1.92 -0.15 -1.84
C LEU A 53 -2.30 -1.36 -2.70
N ASN A 54 -1.32 -2.04 -3.27
CA ASN A 54 -1.59 -3.19 -4.14
C ASN A 54 -2.16 -4.38 -3.37
N ARG A 55 -1.71 -4.63 -2.13
CA ARG A 55 -2.29 -5.67 -1.28
C ARG A 55 -3.74 -5.36 -0.91
N GLY A 56 -4.04 -4.11 -0.58
CA GLY A 56 -5.41 -3.64 -0.37
C GLY A 56 -6.31 -3.85 -1.58
N LEU A 57 -5.83 -3.57 -2.80
CA LEU A 57 -6.57 -3.84 -4.03
C LEU A 57 -6.83 -5.34 -4.24
N VAL A 58 -5.83 -6.19 -4.00
CA VAL A 58 -6.01 -7.65 -4.09
C VAL A 58 -7.03 -8.16 -3.06
N LEU A 59 -6.99 -7.62 -1.84
CA LEU A 59 -7.97 -7.95 -0.80
C LEU A 59 -9.40 -7.57 -1.22
N LEU A 60 -9.60 -6.43 -1.89
CA LEU A 60 -10.91 -6.06 -2.47
C LEU A 60 -11.37 -7.04 -3.55
N LEU A 61 -10.46 -7.47 -4.44
CA LEU A 61 -10.78 -8.48 -5.46
C LEU A 61 -11.19 -9.82 -4.83
N GLN A 62 -10.68 -10.12 -3.64
CA GLN A 62 -11.06 -11.29 -2.84
C GLN A 62 -12.27 -11.07 -1.92
N GLY A 63 -12.91 -9.89 -1.94
CA GLY A 63 -14.06 -9.55 -1.10
C GLY A 63 -13.72 -9.30 0.38
N LYS A 64 -12.45 -9.03 0.70
CA LYS A 64 -11.94 -8.82 2.07
C LYS A 64 -11.82 -7.34 2.41
N ASP A 65 -12.93 -6.62 2.30
CA ASP A 65 -12.99 -5.16 2.42
C ASP A 65 -12.44 -4.63 3.75
N SER A 66 -12.72 -5.34 4.85
CA SER A 66 -12.24 -4.96 6.19
C SER A 66 -10.72 -5.05 6.33
N GLU A 67 -10.07 -5.98 5.61
CA GLU A 67 -8.61 -6.11 5.61
C GLU A 67 -7.99 -5.07 4.68
N ALA A 68 -8.60 -4.83 3.51
CA ALA A 68 -8.18 -3.78 2.58
C ALA A 68 -8.19 -2.40 3.23
N ALA A 69 -9.23 -2.09 4.01
CA ALA A 69 -9.33 -0.83 4.76
C ALA A 69 -8.16 -0.61 5.73
N LYS A 70 -7.66 -1.68 6.38
CA LYS A 70 -6.49 -1.60 7.27
C LYS A 70 -5.22 -1.25 6.50
N ASP A 71 -5.02 -1.85 5.33
CA ASP A 71 -3.86 -1.57 4.47
C ASP A 71 -3.89 -0.12 3.95
N PHE A 72 -5.06 0.38 3.52
CA PHE A 72 -5.19 1.78 3.11
C PHE A 72 -4.99 2.76 4.26
N ALA A 73 -5.52 2.46 5.45
CA ALA A 73 -5.27 3.27 6.65
C ALA A 73 -3.78 3.33 7.00
N ARG A 74 -3.03 2.25 6.73
CA ARG A 74 -1.59 2.22 6.93
C ARG A 74 -0.85 3.16 5.97
N VAL A 75 -1.28 3.23 4.70
CA VAL A 75 -0.74 4.19 3.71
C VAL A 75 -0.93 5.63 4.18
N LEU A 76 -2.11 5.97 4.69
CA LEU A 76 -2.41 7.31 5.22
C LEU A 76 -1.57 7.64 6.46
N THR A 77 -1.32 6.65 7.30
CA THR A 77 -0.48 6.81 8.50
C THR A 77 1.00 7.04 8.13
N LEU A 78 1.49 6.34 7.11
CA LEU A 78 2.88 6.41 6.65
C LEU A 78 3.17 7.63 5.75
N LYS A 79 2.14 8.27 5.18
CA LYS A 79 2.21 9.62 4.59
C LYS A 79 1.62 10.66 5.56
N PRO A 80 2.30 11.01 6.67
CA PRO A 80 1.78 11.99 7.62
C PRO A 80 1.60 13.37 7.00
N GLU A 81 2.29 13.68 5.90
CA GLU A 81 2.09 14.92 5.11
C GLU A 81 0.66 15.02 4.57
N SER A 82 0.01 13.90 4.19
CA SER A 82 -1.40 13.90 3.79
C SER A 82 -2.34 14.11 4.96
N LYS A 83 -2.06 13.50 6.11
CA LYS A 83 -2.89 13.64 7.31
C LYS A 83 -2.81 15.05 7.91
N THR A 84 -1.59 15.57 8.04
CA THR A 84 -1.33 16.93 8.54
C THR A 84 -1.79 18.01 7.57
N GLU A 85 -1.71 17.80 6.25
CA GLU A 85 -2.29 18.71 5.26
C GLU A 85 -3.82 18.69 5.30
N LEU A 86 -4.45 17.52 5.48
CA LEU A 86 -5.91 17.43 5.64
C LEU A 86 -6.38 18.11 6.94
N GLU A 87 -5.66 17.89 8.04
CA GLU A 87 -5.90 18.55 9.33
C GLU A 87 -5.71 20.07 9.20
N ARG A 88 -4.61 20.55 8.59
CA ARG A 88 -4.38 21.98 8.32
C ARG A 88 -5.44 22.59 7.42
N ARG A 89 -5.88 21.91 6.36
CA ARG A 89 -6.99 22.37 5.50
C ARG A 89 -8.31 22.43 6.24
N SER A 90 -8.59 21.43 7.10
CA SER A 90 -9.80 21.38 7.92
C SER A 90 -9.81 22.53 8.94
N GLU A 91 -8.69 22.79 9.59
CA GLU A 91 -8.49 23.90 10.52
C GLU A 91 -8.63 25.27 9.82
N LEU A 92 -7.98 25.43 8.65
CA LEU A 92 -8.06 26.64 7.84
C LEU A 92 -9.51 26.91 7.38
N ALA A 93 -10.25 25.90 6.95
CA ALA A 93 -11.63 26.04 6.52
C ALA A 93 -12.57 26.44 7.68
N LYS A 94 -12.33 25.92 8.90
CA LYS A 94 -13.05 26.35 10.11
C LYS A 94 -12.74 27.80 10.44
N ASN A 95 -11.46 28.18 10.42
CA ASN A 95 -11.04 29.55 10.72
C ASN A 95 -11.59 30.56 9.72
N LEU A 96 -11.62 30.23 8.42
CA LEU A 96 -12.21 31.08 7.38
C LEU A 96 -13.74 31.22 7.51
N ARG A 97 -14.44 30.23 8.09
CA ARG A 97 -15.87 30.34 8.43
C ARG A 97 -16.11 31.17 9.68
N SER A 98 -15.23 31.08 10.66
CA SER A 98 -15.32 31.84 11.91
C SER A 98 -14.97 33.32 11.75
N ASN A 99 -14.12 33.67 10.77
CA ASN A 99 -13.65 35.04 10.52
C ASN A 99 -14.58 35.86 9.59
N LYS A 100 -15.83 35.39 9.38
CA LYS A 100 -16.84 36.04 8.52
C LYS A 100 -17.90 36.85 9.28
N TYR A 101 -17.65 37.20 10.54
CA TYR A 101 -18.51 38.07 11.35
C TYR A 101 -17.71 39.21 11.95
#